data_AF-K2QGS0-F1
#
_entry.id   AF-K2QGS0-F1
#
_cell.length_a   1.000
_cell.length_b   1.000
_cell.length_c   1.000
_cell.angle_alpha   90.00
_cell.angle_beta   90.00
_cell.angle_gamma   90.00
#
_symmetry.space_group_name_H-M   'P 1'
#
loop_
_entity.id
_entity.type
_entity.pdbx_description
1 polymer ?
#
loop_
_entity_poly.entity_id
_entity_poly.type
_entity_poly.pdbx_seq_one_letter_code
_entity_poly.pdbx_strand_id
1 'polypeptide(L)'
;MSGFLIEPGMPPSVDHSMMELLFDTYGKTFQTWRWDSQNSSIPLGIPQLLMGYTGNSQITPVFVGQRDEFFGVNTTAIRDSREDISSLPIIEGADSWKRGFVLQLALQNRTADTTFTKPLT
;
A
#
# COMPACT_ATOMS: atom_id res chain seq x y z
N MET A 1 12.37 -7.96 -5.64
CA MET A 1 11.13 -7.14 -5.57
C MET A 1 10.82 -6.47 -6.91
N SER A 2 9.65 -5.86 -7.16
CA SER A 2 9.30 -5.22 -8.45
C SER A 2 9.88 -3.81 -8.67
N GLY A 3 10.44 -3.17 -7.64
CA GLY A 3 10.96 -1.78 -7.71
C GLY A 3 9.88 -0.68 -7.73
N PHE A 4 8.60 -1.04 -7.52
CA PHE A 4 7.49 -0.09 -7.57
C PHE A 4 7.32 0.75 -6.31
N LEU A 5 7.68 0.21 -5.14
CA LEU A 5 7.76 0.98 -3.91
C LEU A 5 9.15 1.59 -3.81
N ILE A 6 9.22 2.92 -3.71
CA ILE A 6 10.46 3.68 -3.63
C ILE A 6 10.36 4.70 -2.50
N GLU A 7 11.50 5.01 -1.90
CA GLU A 7 11.64 6.16 -0.99
C GLU A 7 12.35 7.30 -1.73
N PRO A 8 11.60 8.18 -2.42
CA PRO A 8 12.21 9.19 -3.27
C PRO A 8 13.03 10.18 -2.43
N GLY A 9 14.25 10.46 -2.90
CA GLY A 9 15.17 11.41 -2.25
C GLY A 9 16.00 10.83 -1.10
N MET A 10 15.81 9.55 -0.73
CA MET A 10 16.64 8.89 0.27
C MET A 10 17.90 8.25 -0.34
N PRO A 11 18.99 8.12 0.44
CA PRO A 11 20.15 7.35 0.00
C PRO A 11 19.79 5.88 -0.26
N PRO A 12 20.41 5.21 -1.26
CA PRO A 12 20.09 3.82 -1.59
C PRO A 12 20.20 2.83 -0.42
N SER A 13 21.13 3.05 0.51
CA SER A 13 21.29 2.19 1.70
C SER A 13 20.13 2.29 2.69
N VAL A 14 19.51 3.46 2.79
CA VAL A 14 18.33 3.69 3.64
C VAL A 14 17.12 3.02 3.01
N ASP A 15 16.90 3.26 1.72
CA ASP A 15 15.84 2.59 0.95
C ASP A 15 15.95 1.07 1.05
N HIS A 16 17.16 0.51 0.92
CA HIS A 16 17.39 -0.93 1.07
C HIS A 16 16.97 -1.47 2.44
N SER A 17 17.44 -0.82 3.50
CA SER A 17 17.15 -1.22 4.89
C SER A 17 15.65 -1.12 5.21
N MET A 18 14.97 -0.11 4.67
CA MET A 18 13.52 0.04 4.84
C MET A 18 12.75 -1.02 4.03
N MET A 19 13.26 -1.42 2.87
CA MET A 19 12.64 -2.48 2.07
C MET A 19 12.79 -3.85 2.72
N GLU A 20 13.90 -4.13 3.41
CA GLU A 20 14.04 -5.34 4.24
C GLU A 20 12.92 -5.44 5.29
N LEU A 21 12.57 -4.33 5.93
CA LEU A 21 11.48 -4.29 6.91
C LEU A 21 10.10 -4.47 6.26
N LEU A 22 9.89 -3.86 5.09
CA LEU A 22 8.58 -3.82 4.44
C LEU A 22 8.28 -5.08 3.62
N PHE A 23 9.31 -5.82 3.19
CA PHE A 23 9.13 -6.89 2.21
C PHE A 23 8.21 -8.02 2.68
N ASP A 24 8.31 -8.38 3.94
CA ASP A 24 7.49 -9.45 4.53
C ASP A 24 6.09 -8.98 4.95
N THR A 25 5.76 -7.70 4.68
CA THR A 25 4.40 -7.18 4.89
C THR A 25 3.51 -7.44 3.69
N TYR A 26 2.21 -7.65 3.92
CA TYR A 26 1.24 -7.84 2.83
C TYR A 26 0.84 -6.54 2.11
N GLY A 27 1.43 -5.40 2.46
CA GLY A 27 1.18 -4.11 1.81
C GLY A 27 -0.29 -3.68 1.78
N LYS A 28 -1.07 -3.97 2.83
CA LYS A 28 -2.49 -3.59 2.91
C LYS A 28 -2.65 -2.24 3.59
N THR A 29 -3.37 -1.32 2.97
CA THR A 29 -3.60 0.02 3.53
C THR A 29 -5.06 0.43 3.37
N PHE A 30 -5.63 1.06 4.40
CA PHE A 30 -6.90 1.78 4.24
C PHE A 30 -6.59 3.22 3.84
N GLN A 31 -7.13 3.65 2.70
CA GLN A 31 -6.87 4.97 2.14
C GLN A 31 -8.17 5.71 1.84
N THR A 32 -8.20 7.00 2.15
CA THR A 32 -9.35 7.90 1.92
C THR A 32 -9.16 8.81 0.71
N TRP A 33 -7.96 8.84 0.14
CA TRP A 33 -7.68 9.43 -1.17
C TRP A 33 -8.09 8.47 -2.28
N ARG A 34 -9.17 8.77 -2.98
CA ARG A 34 -9.64 7.95 -4.10
C ARG A 34 -8.98 8.36 -5.42
N TRP A 35 -8.68 7.38 -6.26
CA TRP A 35 -8.05 7.60 -7.58
C TRP A 35 -8.92 8.39 -8.57
N ASP A 36 -10.24 8.35 -8.40
CA ASP A 36 -11.21 9.08 -9.22
C ASP A 36 -11.41 10.54 -8.75
N SER A 37 -10.81 10.91 -7.62
CA SER A 37 -10.93 12.24 -6.99
C SER A 37 -9.66 13.08 -7.19
N GLN A 38 -9.13 13.11 -8.41
CA GLN A 38 -7.80 13.65 -8.76
C GLN A 38 -7.55 15.12 -8.37
N ASN A 39 -8.60 15.90 -8.09
CA ASN A 39 -8.51 17.32 -7.72
C ASN A 39 -9.03 17.63 -6.30
N SER A 40 -9.24 16.62 -5.46
CA SER A 40 -9.64 16.87 -4.07
C SER A 40 -8.44 17.40 -3.27
N SER A 41 -8.63 18.47 -2.50
CA SER A 41 -7.61 18.98 -1.58
C SER A 41 -7.65 18.30 -0.21
N ILE A 42 -8.70 17.52 0.06
CA ILE A 42 -8.90 16.82 1.32
C ILE A 42 -9.37 15.37 1.09
N PRO A 43 -8.99 14.43 1.98
CA PRO A 43 -9.44 13.06 1.89
C PRO A 43 -10.89 12.94 2.36
N LEU A 44 -11.81 12.65 1.44
CA LEU A 44 -13.23 12.51 1.74
C LEU A 44 -13.75 11.13 1.33
N GLY A 45 -14.67 10.62 2.14
CA GLY A 45 -15.40 9.39 1.86
C GLY A 45 -15.02 8.23 2.78
N ILE A 46 -15.61 7.07 2.49
CA ILE A 46 -15.36 5.83 3.22
C ILE A 46 -13.95 5.35 2.86
N PRO A 47 -13.09 5.00 3.84
CA PRO A 47 -11.79 4.43 3.56
C PRO A 47 -11.91 3.18 2.68
N GLN A 48 -11.05 3.07 1.67
CA GLN A 48 -10.98 1.91 0.80
C GLN A 48 -9.76 1.07 1.15
N LEU A 49 -9.90 -0.25 1.12
CA LEU A 49 -8.78 -1.17 1.27
C LEU A 49 -8.00 -1.23 -0.05
N LEU A 50 -6.75 -0.77 -0.03
CA LEU A 50 -5.80 -0.86 -1.12
C LEU A 50 -4.79 -1.98 -0.85
N MET A 51 -4.36 -2.59 -1.96
CA MET A 51 -3.42 -3.69 -1.99
C MET A 51 -2.13 -3.24 -2.66
N GLY A 52 -1.00 -3.45 -1.98
CA GLY A 52 0.32 -3.29 -2.57
C GLY A 52 0.52 -4.23 -3.75
N TYR A 53 1.38 -3.81 -4.68
CA TYR A 53 1.74 -4.63 -5.83
C TYR A 53 2.66 -5.78 -5.39
N THR A 54 2.14 -7.00 -5.44
CA THR A 54 2.85 -8.22 -5.05
C THR A 54 3.68 -8.85 -6.17
N GLY A 55 3.61 -8.33 -7.41
CA GLY A 55 4.24 -8.96 -8.57
C GLY A 55 4.64 -7.97 -9.65
N ASN A 56 5.44 -8.49 -10.60
CA ASN A 56 5.85 -7.74 -11.78
C ASN A 56 4.66 -7.52 -12.72
N SER A 57 4.74 -6.48 -13.54
CA SER A 57 3.74 -6.15 -14.58
C SER A 57 2.32 -5.83 -14.08
N GLN A 58 2.15 -5.56 -12.77
CA GLN A 58 0.89 -5.06 -12.22
C GLN A 58 0.67 -3.55 -12.45
N ILE A 59 1.73 -2.84 -12.81
CA ILE A 59 1.70 -1.42 -13.20
C ILE A 59 2.06 -1.33 -14.68
N THR A 60 1.37 -0.48 -15.41
CA THR A 60 1.66 -0.21 -16.82
C THR A 60 3.02 0.49 -16.97
N PRO A 61 3.86 0.10 -17.95
CA PRO A 61 5.20 0.66 -18.11
C PRO A 61 5.23 2.18 -18.29
N VAL A 62 4.20 2.74 -18.93
CA VAL A 62 4.07 4.19 -19.12
C VAL A 62 3.99 4.94 -17.79
N PHE A 63 3.19 4.44 -16.84
CA PHE A 63 3.08 5.06 -15.51
C PHE A 63 4.38 4.96 -14.72
N VAL A 64 5.09 3.83 -14.83
CA VAL A 64 6.40 3.65 -14.20
C VAL A 64 7.41 4.64 -14.77
N GLY A 65 7.44 4.80 -16.10
CA GLY A 65 8.33 5.77 -16.77
C GLY A 65 8.04 7.22 -16.36
N GLN A 66 6.78 7.63 -16.32
CA GLN A 66 6.38 8.98 -15.88
C GLN A 66 6.78 9.26 -14.43
N ARG A 67 6.59 8.27 -13.55
CA ARG A 67 7.02 8.35 -12.15
C ARG A 67 8.54 8.48 -12.04
N ASP A 68 9.27 7.66 -12.79
CA ASP A 68 10.73 7.64 -12.80
C ASP A 68 11.31 8.98 -13.27
N GLU A 69 10.71 9.58 -14.29
CA GLU A 69 11.04 10.94 -14.75
C GLU A 69 10.74 11.99 -13.66
N PHE A 70 9.57 11.90 -13.03
CA PHE A 70 9.16 12.85 -11.99
C PHE A 70 10.08 12.85 -10.76
N PHE A 71 10.52 11.67 -10.32
CA PHE A 71 11.41 11.55 -9.15
C PHE A 71 12.91 11.45 -9.50
N GLY A 72 13.26 11.40 -10.80
CA GLY A 72 14.65 11.23 -11.24
C GLY A 72 15.26 9.89 -10.85
N VAL A 73 14.48 8.80 -10.90
CA VAL A 73 14.91 7.45 -10.47
C VAL A 73 14.90 6.46 -11.62
N ASN A 74 15.48 5.27 -11.41
CA ASN A 74 15.45 4.17 -12.37
C ASN A 74 14.94 2.90 -11.68
N THR A 75 13.73 2.47 -12.04
CA THR A 75 13.08 1.28 -11.47
C THR A 75 13.90 0.02 -11.63
N THR A 76 14.53 -0.18 -12.79
CA THR A 76 15.32 -1.38 -13.07
C THR A 76 16.54 -1.43 -12.16
N ALA A 77 17.27 -0.31 -12.02
CA ALA A 77 18.41 -0.23 -11.12
C ALA A 77 18.02 -0.46 -9.65
N ILE A 78 16.89 0.11 -9.21
CA ILE A 78 16.36 -0.09 -7.84
C ILE A 78 15.94 -1.55 -7.62
N ARG A 79 15.36 -2.19 -8.63
CA ARG A 79 15.01 -3.60 -8.57
C ARG A 79 16.27 -4.46 -8.41
N ASP A 80 17.25 -4.21 -9.27
CA ASP A 80 18.48 -4.99 -9.33
C ASP A 80 19.29 -4.83 -8.03
N SER A 81 19.24 -3.65 -7.38
CA SER A 81 19.89 -3.43 -6.09
C SER A 81 19.23 -4.16 -4.92
N ARG A 82 18.02 -4.72 -5.09
CA ARG A 82 17.22 -5.41 -4.06
C ARG A 82 17.01 -6.90 -4.37
N GLU A 83 17.85 -7.50 -5.21
CA GLU A 83 17.75 -8.93 -5.57
C GLU A 83 18.12 -9.88 -4.42
N ASP A 84 18.92 -9.41 -3.46
CA ASP A 84 19.35 -10.12 -2.26
C ASP A 84 18.25 -10.26 -1.20
N ILE A 85 17.20 -9.43 -1.26
CA ILE A 85 16.08 -9.47 -0.31
C ILE A 85 15.17 -10.68 -0.64
N SER A 86 15.12 -11.65 0.28
CA SER A 86 14.35 -12.91 0.14
C SER A 86 13.01 -12.85 0.88
N SER A 87 11.95 -13.43 0.30
CA SER A 87 10.58 -13.29 0.82
C SER A 87 10.20 -14.46 1.72
N LEU A 88 9.48 -14.19 2.81
CA LEU A 88 8.79 -15.24 3.53
C LEU A 88 7.62 -15.83 2.72
N PRO A 89 7.23 -17.10 2.98
CA PRO A 89 6.07 -17.70 2.35
C PRO A 89 4.78 -16.91 2.65
N ILE A 90 3.98 -16.66 1.61
CA ILE A 90 2.69 -15.99 1.75
C ILE A 90 1.72 -16.94 2.47
N ILE A 91 1.14 -16.49 3.58
CA ILE A 91 0.13 -17.24 4.32
C ILE A 91 -1.14 -17.39 3.47
N GLU A 92 -1.76 -18.57 3.56
CA GLU A 92 -3.01 -18.84 2.85
C GLU A 92 -4.09 -17.80 3.19
N GLY A 93 -4.74 -17.27 2.16
CA GLY A 93 -5.79 -16.26 2.30
C GLY A 93 -5.30 -14.82 2.42
N ALA A 94 -3.99 -14.57 2.65
CA ALA A 94 -3.46 -13.21 2.72
C ALA A 94 -3.73 -12.42 1.43
N ASP A 95 -3.64 -13.07 0.27
CA ASP A 95 -3.93 -12.48 -1.05
C ASP A 95 -5.24 -12.99 -1.67
N SER A 96 -6.29 -13.18 -0.86
CA SER A 96 -7.61 -13.63 -1.33
C SER A 96 -8.20 -12.75 -2.45
N TRP A 97 -7.83 -11.47 -2.48
CA TRP A 97 -8.21 -10.50 -3.52
C TRP A 97 -7.78 -10.92 -4.93
N LYS A 98 -6.66 -11.65 -5.07
CA LYS A 98 -6.21 -12.22 -6.37
C LYS A 98 -7.20 -13.24 -6.93
N ARG A 99 -8.07 -13.80 -6.07
CA ARG A 99 -9.11 -14.77 -6.41
C ARG A 99 -10.51 -14.14 -6.43
N GLY A 100 -10.60 -12.80 -6.36
CA GLY A 100 -11.86 -12.06 -6.38
C GLY A 100 -12.51 -11.82 -5.01
N PHE A 101 -11.90 -12.26 -3.91
CA PHE A 101 -12.43 -12.01 -2.56
C PHE A 101 -11.92 -10.68 -2.02
N VAL A 102 -12.75 -9.63 -2.10
CA VAL A 102 -12.41 -8.26 -1.71
C VAL A 102 -13.28 -7.82 -0.52
N LEU A 103 -12.66 -7.20 0.48
CA LEU A 103 -13.37 -6.56 1.59
C LEU A 103 -13.74 -5.13 1.23
N GLN A 104 -14.98 -4.73 1.52
CA GLN A 104 -15.45 -3.36 1.35
C GLN A 104 -16.01 -2.85 2.67
N LEU A 105 -15.62 -1.63 3.03
CA LEU A 105 -16.22 -0.92 4.15
C LEU A 105 -17.54 -0.30 3.72
N ALA A 106 -18.54 -0.38 4.59
CA ALA A 106 -19.85 0.22 4.39
C ALA A 106 -20.19 1.14 5.55
N LEU A 107 -20.72 2.32 5.24
CA LEU A 107 -21.29 3.20 6.24
C LEU A 107 -22.60 2.58 6.73
N GLN A 108 -22.75 2.44 8.05
CA GLN A 108 -23.97 1.94 8.67
C GLN A 108 -24.53 2.99 9.62
N ASN A 109 -25.83 3.25 9.53
CA ASN A 109 -26.54 4.08 10.51
C ASN A 109 -27.03 3.19 11.65
N ARG A 110 -26.28 3.16 12.77
CA ARG A 110 -26.65 2.41 13.98
C ARG A 110 -26.66 3.35 15.18
N THR A 111 -27.75 3.33 15.93
CA THR A 111 -27.81 3.92 17.27
C THR A 111 -27.29 2.88 18.24
N ALA A 112 -26.21 3.18 18.96
CA ALA A 112 -25.72 2.36 20.06
C ALA A 112 -26.09 3.02 21.38
N ASP A 113 -26.58 2.24 22.35
CA ASP A 113 -26.85 2.71 23.70
C ASP A 113 -25.53 2.98 24.41
N THR A 114 -25.09 4.24 24.42
CA THR A 114 -23.91 4.67 25.20
C THR A 114 -24.29 4.84 26.66
N THR A 115 -24.48 3.72 27.36
CA THR A 115 -24.55 3.73 28.82
C THR A 115 -23.14 3.92 29.38
N PHE A 116 -22.81 5.17 29.69
CA PHE A 116 -21.61 5.47 30.48
C PHE A 116 -21.87 5.06 31.93
N THR A 117 -21.29 3.97 32.39
CA THR A 117 -21.32 3.59 33.80
C THR A 117 -20.60 4.67 34.61
N LYS A 118 -21.35 5.42 35.41
CA LYS A 118 -20.79 6.45 36.30
C LYS A 118 -19.75 5.78 37.22
N PRO A 119 -18.55 6.35 37.40
CA PRO A 119 -17.57 5.79 38.32
C PRO A 119 -18.14 5.77 39.74
N LEU A 120 -17.94 4.65 40.44
CA LEU A 120 -18.31 4.47 41.83
C LEU A 120 -17.56 5.53 42.67
N THR A 121 -18.32 6.45 43.27
CA THR A 121 -17.84 7.41 44.27
C THR A 121 -17.44 6.72 45.56
#